data_AF-A0A5C3PF14-F1
#
_entry.id   AF-A0A5C3PF14-F1
#
_cell.length_a   1.000
_cell.length_b   1.000
_cell.length_c   1.000
_cell.angle_alpha   90.00
_cell.angle_beta   90.00
_cell.angle_gamma   90.00
#
_symmetry.space_group_name_H-M   'P 1'
#
loop_
_entity.id
_entity.type
_entity.pdbx_description
1 polymer ?
#
loop_
_entity_poly.entity_id
_entity_poly.type
_entity_poly.pdbx_seq_one_letter_code
_entity_poly.pdbx_strand_id
1 'polypeptide(L)'
;AFPLKRLGGRPTLVSRFIRCITGHAPTGQYRDRFRYRHGEPTMCILHSGNWSYHTREHVLFHCDYYTRRFRYSSIDDLLQSLDPFYDIQHFLLDNPTAFSFEDAP
;
A
#
# COMPACT_ATOMS: atom_id res chain seq x y z
N ALA A 1 -17.73 -7.92 -13.75
CA ALA A 1 -16.53 -7.83 -14.62
C ALA A 1 -15.31 -8.23 -13.80
N PHE A 2 -14.43 -9.09 -14.32
CA PHE A 2 -13.24 -9.55 -13.60
C PHE A 2 -12.42 -8.34 -13.08
N PRO A 3 -11.91 -8.37 -11.84
CA PRO A 3 -11.11 -7.29 -11.25
C PRO A 3 -9.99 -6.80 -12.17
N LEU A 4 -9.38 -7.72 -12.93
CA LEU A 4 -8.30 -7.46 -13.88
C LEU A 4 -8.70 -6.54 -15.04
N LYS A 5 -9.97 -6.56 -15.50
CA LYS A 5 -10.43 -5.65 -16.56
C LYS A 5 -10.46 -4.20 -16.08
N ARG A 6 -10.77 -3.95 -14.80
CA ARG A 6 -10.82 -2.59 -14.21
C ARG A 6 -9.45 -1.93 -14.09
N LEU A 7 -8.39 -2.73 -13.97
CA LEU A 7 -7.00 -2.24 -13.89
C LEU A 7 -6.40 -1.94 -15.27
N GLY A 8 -7.21 -2.02 -16.33
CA GLY A 8 -6.90 -1.45 -17.65
C GLY A 8 -5.69 -2.08 -18.36
N GLY A 9 -5.33 -3.32 -18.02
CA GLY A 9 -4.17 -3.98 -18.61
C GLY A 9 -2.83 -3.34 -18.25
N ARG A 10 -2.76 -2.53 -17.17
CA ARG A 10 -1.53 -1.89 -16.70
C ARG A 10 -0.81 -2.83 -15.72
N PRO A 11 0.23 -3.58 -16.12
CA PRO A 11 0.78 -4.66 -15.30
C PRO A 11 1.32 -4.15 -13.96
N THR A 12 1.93 -2.97 -13.94
CA THR A 12 2.46 -2.34 -12.72
C THR A 12 1.36 -1.99 -11.72
N LEU A 13 0.23 -1.46 -12.18
CA LEU A 13 -0.93 -1.18 -11.32
C LEU A 13 -1.53 -2.49 -10.78
N VAL A 14 -1.65 -3.52 -11.62
CA VAL A 14 -2.13 -4.84 -11.22
C VAL A 14 -1.24 -5.45 -10.14
N SER A 15 0.08 -5.47 -10.34
CA SER A 15 1.01 -6.02 -9.35
C SER A 15 0.92 -5.31 -8.01
N ARG A 16 0.87 -3.96 -8.01
CA ARG A 16 0.74 -3.17 -6.77
C ARG A 16 -0.59 -3.42 -6.07
N PHE A 17 -1.68 -3.53 -6.84
CA PHE A 17 -3.00 -3.87 -6.30
C PHE A 17 -3.00 -5.24 -5.62
N ILE A 18 -2.49 -6.28 -6.30
CA ILE A 18 -2.42 -7.64 -5.75
C ILE A 18 -1.55 -7.67 -4.48
N ARG A 19 -0.40 -7.02 -4.49
CA ARG A 19 0.48 -6.90 -3.32
C ARG A 19 -0.20 -6.22 -2.15
N CYS A 20 -0.96 -5.15 -2.40
CA CYS A 20 -1.74 -4.45 -1.39
C CYS A 20 -2.79 -5.39 -0.74
N ILE A 21 -3.67 -6.01 -1.52
CA ILE A 21 -4.76 -6.82 -0.97
C ILE A 21 -4.25 -8.10 -0.28
N THR A 22 -3.17 -8.71 -0.80
CA THR A 22 -2.61 -9.96 -0.24
C THR A 22 -1.62 -9.72 0.91
N GLY A 23 -1.22 -8.48 1.17
CA GLY A 23 -0.21 -8.18 2.19
C GLY A 23 1.21 -8.62 1.80
N HIS A 24 1.48 -8.78 0.50
CA HIS A 24 2.78 -9.19 -0.05
C HIS A 24 3.52 -8.04 -0.75
N ALA A 25 3.17 -6.79 -0.42
CA ALA A 25 3.97 -5.65 -0.83
C ALA A 25 5.33 -5.65 -0.10
N PRO A 26 6.43 -5.17 -0.73
CA PRO A 26 7.77 -5.18 -0.15
C PRO A 26 7.98 -4.09 0.93
N THR A 27 6.99 -3.94 1.81
CA THR A 27 7.00 -3.01 2.94
C THR A 27 8.00 -3.47 4.02
N GLY A 28 8.21 -2.64 5.05
CA GLY A 28 9.04 -3.02 6.18
C GLY A 28 8.54 -4.28 6.88
N GLN A 29 7.22 -4.41 7.05
CA GLN A 29 6.59 -5.62 7.59
C GLN A 29 6.89 -6.88 6.77
N TYR A 30 6.89 -6.78 5.44
CA TYR A 30 7.26 -7.89 4.57
C TYR A 30 8.74 -8.25 4.70
N ARG A 31 9.61 -7.24 4.71
CA ARG A 31 11.07 -7.43 4.80
C ARG A 31 11.45 -8.08 6.13
N ASP A 32 10.87 -7.63 7.23
CA ASP A 32 11.08 -8.24 8.56
C ASP A 32 10.57 -9.69 8.63
N ARG A 33 9.45 -10.01 7.97
CA ARG A 33 8.91 -11.37 7.98
C ARG A 33 9.64 -12.34 7.06
N PHE A 34 9.98 -11.90 5.84
CA PHE A 34 10.43 -12.80 4.76
C PHE A 34 11.89 -12.59 4.36
N ARG A 35 12.51 -11.47 4.77
CA ARG A 35 13.88 -11.07 4.40
C ARG A 35 14.71 -10.61 5.61
N TYR A 36 14.37 -11.05 6.82
CA TYR A 36 15.00 -10.58 8.08
C TYR A 36 16.54 -10.67 8.10
N ARG A 37 17.13 -11.64 7.39
CA ARG A 37 18.59 -11.83 7.31
C ARG A 37 19.31 -10.81 6.42
N HIS A 38 18.56 -10.04 5.62
CA HIS A 38 19.13 -9.09 4.65
C HIS A 38 19.37 -7.71 5.26
N GLY A 39 18.94 -7.45 6.51
CA GLY A 39 19.16 -6.16 7.17
C GLY A 39 18.54 -4.97 6.43
N GLU A 40 17.46 -5.21 5.68
CA GLU A 40 16.80 -4.17 4.90
C GLU A 40 16.03 -3.21 5.82
N PRO A 41 15.85 -1.94 5.43
CA PRO A 41 15.07 -0.99 6.21
C PRO A 41 13.64 -1.49 6.45
N THR A 42 13.09 -1.18 7.62
CA THR A 42 11.73 -1.55 8.02
C THR A 42 10.85 -0.38 8.47
N MET A 43 11.46 0.77 8.74
CA MET A 43 10.79 1.97 9.24
C MET A 43 10.52 2.96 8.11
N CYS A 44 9.33 3.53 8.06
CA CYS A 44 9.01 4.59 7.14
C CYS A 44 9.68 5.89 7.57
N ILE A 45 10.42 6.51 6.65
CA ILE A 45 11.14 7.78 6.86
C ILE A 45 10.61 8.92 5.97
N LEU A 46 9.58 8.66 5.16
CA LEU A 46 9.07 9.60 4.15
C LEU A 46 8.03 10.57 4.68
N HIS A 47 7.49 10.32 5.87
CA HIS A 47 6.34 11.02 6.42
C HIS A 47 6.76 12.01 7.52
N SER A 48 5.96 13.03 7.75
CA SER A 48 6.20 13.97 8.84
C SER A 48 5.95 13.28 10.18
N GLY A 49 6.82 13.50 11.17
CA GLY A 49 6.66 12.98 12.53
C GLY A 49 7.62 11.85 12.91
N ASN A 50 7.24 11.08 13.92
CA ASN A 50 8.06 10.00 14.46
C ASN A 50 8.13 8.83 13.50
N TRP A 51 9.27 8.14 13.46
CA TRP A 51 9.42 6.93 12.67
C TRP A 51 8.33 5.92 13.00
N SER A 52 7.68 5.42 11.96
CA SER A 52 6.65 4.40 12.09
C SER A 52 7.04 3.16 11.31
N TYR A 53 6.57 2.01 11.77
CA TYR A 53 6.86 0.75 11.08
C TYR A 53 6.13 0.72 9.74
N HIS A 54 6.84 0.43 8.64
CA HIS A 54 6.26 0.47 7.30
C HIS A 54 5.36 -0.76 7.08
N THR A 55 4.11 -0.65 7.51
CA THR A 55 3.05 -1.66 7.33
C THR A 55 2.12 -1.26 6.19
N ARG A 56 1.30 -2.21 5.70
CA ARG A 56 0.23 -1.90 4.76
C ARG A 56 -0.75 -0.85 5.32
N GLU A 57 -1.08 -0.97 6.60
CA GLU A 57 -2.02 -0.08 7.27
C GLU A 57 -1.46 1.34 7.39
N HIS A 58 -0.19 1.47 7.74
CA HIS A 58 0.50 2.75 7.76
C HIS A 58 0.44 3.44 6.38
N VAL A 59 0.81 2.73 5.32
CA VAL A 59 0.79 3.24 3.94
C VAL A 59 -0.61 3.69 3.52
N LEU A 60 -1.63 2.86 3.78
CA LEU A 60 -3.00 3.15 3.34
C LEU A 60 -3.69 4.28 4.11
N PHE A 61 -3.47 4.38 5.43
CA PHE A 61 -4.37 5.18 6.28
C PHE A 61 -3.67 6.25 7.12
N HIS A 62 -2.37 6.13 7.38
CA HIS A 62 -1.71 7.00 8.38
C HIS A 62 -0.62 7.89 7.80
N CYS A 63 0.20 7.37 6.90
CA CYS A 63 1.40 8.02 6.36
C CYS A 63 1.06 9.28 5.54
N ASP A 64 1.42 10.47 6.02
CA ASP A 64 1.06 11.74 5.35
C ASP A 64 1.82 12.00 4.04
N TYR A 65 2.86 11.21 3.74
CA TYR A 65 3.53 11.19 2.44
C TYR A 65 2.60 10.76 1.29
N TYR A 66 1.69 9.81 1.54
CA TYR A 66 0.78 9.31 0.51
C TYR A 66 -0.50 10.14 0.44
N THR A 67 -0.89 10.52 -0.78
CA THR A 67 -2.15 11.21 -1.04
C THR A 67 -3.32 10.28 -0.79
N ARG A 68 -4.27 10.70 0.05
CA ARG A 68 -5.52 9.98 0.34
C ARG A 68 -6.72 10.82 -0.03
N ARG A 69 -7.61 10.28 -0.87
CA ARG A 69 -8.88 10.94 -1.27
C ARG A 69 -10.12 10.39 -0.55
N PHE A 70 -9.96 9.35 0.27
CA PHE A 70 -11.04 8.68 1.00
C PHE A 70 -10.81 8.76 2.52
N ARG A 71 -11.90 8.64 3.29
CA ARG A 71 -11.93 8.86 4.74
C ARG A 71 -11.95 7.55 5.53
N TYR A 72 -10.99 6.66 5.29
CA TYR A 72 -10.85 5.43 6.08
C TYR A 72 -9.67 5.55 7.03
N SER A 73 -9.86 5.06 8.25
CA SER A 73 -8.83 5.03 9.29
C SER A 73 -8.21 3.64 9.47
N SER A 74 -8.84 2.60 8.92
CA SER A 74 -8.42 1.21 9.06
C SER A 74 -8.87 0.35 7.89
N ILE A 75 -8.36 -0.88 7.83
CA ILE A 75 -8.83 -1.89 6.86
C ILE A 75 -10.30 -2.22 7.09
N ASP A 76 -10.73 -2.35 8.35
CA ASP A 76 -12.11 -2.69 8.69
C ASP A 76 -13.08 -1.62 8.19
N ASP A 77 -12.72 -0.34 8.31
CA ASP A 77 -13.50 0.78 7.76
C ASP A 77 -13.56 0.72 6.23
N LEU A 78 -12.43 0.46 5.57
CA LEU A 78 -12.37 0.33 4.11
C LEU A 78 -13.25 -0.82 3.62
N LEU A 79 -13.33 -1.92 4.36
CA LEU A 79 -14.18 -3.06 4.00
C LEU A 79 -15.67 -2.76 4.08
N GLN A 80 -16.08 -1.69 4.78
CA GLN A 80 -17.46 -1.19 4.75
C GLN A 80 -17.77 -0.32 3.51
N SER A 81 -16.76 0.03 2.70
CA SER A 81 -16.96 0.76 1.44
C SER A 81 -17.87 -0.02 0.48
N LEU A 82 -18.69 0.71 -0.28
CA LEU A 82 -19.47 0.13 -1.37
C LEU A 82 -18.57 -0.40 -2.50
N ASP A 83 -17.38 0.16 -2.68
CA ASP A 83 -16.40 -0.30 -3.66
C ASP A 83 -14.94 -0.09 -3.17
N PRO A 84 -14.46 -0.95 -2.24
CA PRO A 84 -13.09 -0.86 -1.73
C PRO A 84 -12.04 -1.09 -2.84
N PHE A 85 -12.44 -1.75 -3.94
CA PHE A 85 -11.59 -1.93 -5.09
C PHE A 85 -11.31 -0.59 -5.78
N TYR A 86 -12.35 0.21 -6.02
CA TYR A 86 -12.21 1.55 -6.58
C TYR A 86 -11.33 2.44 -5.70
N ASP A 87 -11.54 2.41 -4.38
CA ASP A 87 -10.78 3.21 -3.43
C ASP A 87 -9.28 2.85 -3.44
N ILE A 88 -8.93 1.56 -3.38
CA ILE A 88 -7.54 1.11 -3.50
C ILE A 88 -6.95 1.45 -4.88
N GLN A 89 -7.72 1.27 -5.96
CA GLN A 89 -7.27 1.59 -7.31
C GLN A 89 -6.92 3.09 -7.42
N HIS A 90 -7.76 3.98 -6.90
CA HIS A 90 -7.51 5.42 -6.90
C HIS A 90 -6.29 5.79 -6.05
N PHE A 91 -6.13 5.20 -4.87
CA PHE A 91 -4.92 5.37 -4.06
C PHE A 91 -3.64 5.06 -4.85
N LEU A 92 -3.62 3.93 -5.56
CA LEU A 92 -2.45 3.49 -6.33
C LEU A 92 -2.19 4.33 -7.59
N LEU A 93 -3.21 4.98 -8.12
CA LEU A 93 -3.09 5.93 -9.23
C LEU A 93 -2.51 7.26 -8.76
N ASP A 94 -2.93 7.73 -7.59
CA ASP A 94 -2.42 8.96 -6.98
C ASP A 94 -1.01 8.79 -6.40
N ASN A 95 -0.63 7.56 -6.02
CA ASN A 95 0.67 7.23 -5.43
C ASN A 95 1.41 6.20 -6.30
N PRO A 96 2.20 6.63 -7.30
CA PRO A 96 2.80 5.74 -8.30
C PRO A 96 3.81 4.73 -7.75
N THR A 97 4.47 5.02 -6.62
CA THR A 97 5.44 4.11 -6.00
C THR A 97 4.79 3.16 -4.99
N ALA A 98 3.63 3.51 -4.43
CA ALA A 98 3.02 2.78 -3.33
C ALA A 98 2.93 1.27 -3.58
N PHE A 99 3.43 0.46 -2.64
CA PHE A 99 3.45 -1.01 -2.71
C PHE A 99 4.28 -1.62 -3.87
N SER A 100 5.20 -0.85 -4.44
CA SER A 100 6.22 -1.32 -5.38
C SER A 100 7.57 -1.55 -4.68
N PHE A 101 8.55 -2.08 -5.41
CA PHE A 101 9.93 -2.19 -4.90
C PHE A 101 10.68 -0.85 -4.91
N GLU A 102 10.16 0.14 -5.64
CA GLU A 102 10.70 1.51 -5.67
C GLU A 102 10.15 2.36 -4.51
N ASP A 103 9.22 1.78 -3.74
CA ASP A 103 8.65 2.41 -2.55
C ASP A 103 9.57 2.26 -1.34
N ALA A 104 9.35 3.12 -0.35
CA ALA A 104 9.93 2.98 0.99
C ALA A 104 9.68 1.60 1.63
N PRO A 105 10.41 1.24 2.71
CA PRO A 105 11.33 2.09 3.47
C PRO A 105 12.73 2.17 2.86
#